data_AF-A0A937QLN7-F1
#
_entry.id   AF-A0A937QLN7-F1
#
_cell.length_a   1.000
_cell.length_b   1.000
_cell.length_c   1.000
_cell.angle_alpha   90.00
_cell.angle_beta   90.00
_cell.angle_gamma   90.00
#
_symmetry.space_group_name_H-M   'P 1'
#
loop_
_entity.id
_entity.type
_entity.pdbx_description
1 polymer ?
#
loop_
_entity_poly.entity_id
_entity_poly.type
_entity_poly.pdbx_seq_one_letter_code
_entity_poly.pdbx_strand_id
1 'polypeptide(L)'
;TDTGRLADLLAAISNAMGGVPIPDLPVVAAAPEYMEQKATIDAIFALALGLYTYVNPVPTVTGAPNLVKLLTQDCPEVTGGILNVDKDPVQAVEAMLNHIEGKRKKLGI
;
A
#
# COMPACT_ATOMS: atom_id res chain seq x y z
N THR A 1 -2.75 -17.32 -4.56
CA THR A 1 -1.32 -16.97 -4.35
C THR A 1 -1.08 -16.84 -2.86
N ASP A 2 0.16 -16.94 -2.39
CA ASP A 2 0.46 -16.79 -0.97
C ASP A 2 0.25 -15.34 -0.45
N THR A 3 0.15 -14.36 -1.35
CA THR A 3 -0.21 -12.97 -1.01
C THR A 3 -1.56 -12.87 -0.30
N GLY A 4 -2.50 -13.78 -0.57
CA GLY A 4 -3.77 -13.86 0.16
C GLY A 4 -3.59 -14.14 1.66
N ARG A 5 -2.55 -14.89 2.04
CA ARG A 5 -2.26 -15.18 3.46
C ARG A 5 -1.83 -13.93 4.23
N LEU A 6 -1.28 -12.92 3.54
CA LEU A 6 -0.97 -11.63 4.16
C LEU A 6 -2.25 -10.88 4.54
N ALA A 7 -3.33 -11.00 3.76
CA ALA A 7 -4.62 -10.43 4.11
C ALA A 7 -5.23 -11.11 5.33
N ASP A 8 -5.14 -12.44 5.42
CA ASP A 8 -5.55 -13.20 6.61
C ASP A 8 -4.78 -12.74 7.86
N LEU A 9 -3.46 -12.53 7.72
CA LEU A 9 -2.61 -12.02 8.80
C LEU A 9 -3.02 -10.60 9.23
N LEU A 10 -3.28 -9.70 8.28
CA LEU A 10 -3.73 -8.34 8.57
C LEU A 10 -5.09 -8.33 9.28
N ALA A 11 -6.02 -9.19 8.86
CA ALA A 11 -7.30 -9.37 9.53
C ALA A 11 -7.13 -9.91 10.96
N ALA A 12 -6.22 -10.88 11.16
CA ALA A 12 -5.92 -11.40 12.49
C ALA A 12 -5.31 -10.33 13.41
N ILE A 13 -4.38 -9.51 12.90
CA ILE A 13 -3.79 -8.39 13.65
C ILE A 13 -4.85 -7.34 13.98
N SER A 14 -5.67 -6.94 13.00
CA SER A 14 -6.80 -6.02 13.19
C SER A 14 -7.70 -6.47 14.34
N ASN A 15 -8.11 -7.75 14.34
CA ASN A 15 -8.92 -8.35 15.40
C ASN A 15 -8.20 -8.34 16.76
N ALA A 16 -6.92 -8.72 16.79
CA ALA A 16 -6.12 -8.74 18.02
C ALA A 16 -5.93 -7.34 18.63
N MET A 17 -5.94 -6.28 17.80
CA MET A 17 -5.86 -4.88 18.22
C MET A 17 -7.22 -4.28 18.59
N GLY A 18 -8.27 -5.10 18.76
CA GLY A 18 -9.60 -4.62 19.15
C GLY A 18 -10.44 -4.12 17.98
N GLY A 19 -10.17 -4.61 16.76
CA GLY A 19 -10.94 -4.26 15.55
C GLY A 19 -10.47 -2.97 14.87
N VAL A 20 -9.21 -2.58 15.05
CA VAL A 20 -8.61 -1.46 14.31
C VAL A 20 -8.72 -1.72 12.81
N PRO A 21 -9.27 -0.80 12.00
CA PRO A 21 -9.38 -0.99 10.55
C PRO A 21 -8.02 -1.29 9.90
N ILE A 22 -7.99 -2.22 8.93
CA ILE A 22 -6.75 -2.57 8.21
C ILE A 22 -6.01 -1.35 7.65
N PRO A 23 -6.69 -0.35 7.03
CA PRO A 23 -6.01 0.84 6.52
C PRO A 23 -5.30 1.66 7.61
N ASP A 24 -5.68 1.51 8.88
CA ASP A 24 -5.08 2.21 10.01
C ASP A 24 -3.94 1.44 10.68
N LEU A 25 -3.70 0.19 10.28
CA LEU A 25 -2.54 -0.57 10.73
C LEU A 25 -1.25 0.05 10.18
N PRO A 26 -0.14 0.02 10.96
CA PRO A 26 1.14 0.57 10.52
C PRO A 26 1.90 -0.42 9.61
N VAL A 27 1.29 -0.75 8.47
CA VAL A 27 1.81 -1.73 7.49
C VAL A 27 1.81 -1.13 6.09
N VAL A 28 2.83 -1.48 5.30
CA VAL A 28 2.96 -1.09 3.89
C VAL A 28 3.24 -2.33 3.04
N ALA A 29 2.88 -2.28 1.76
CA ALA A 29 3.27 -3.25 0.76
C ALA A 29 4.37 -2.66 -0.14
N ALA A 30 5.36 -3.46 -0.53
CA ALA A 30 6.46 -3.01 -1.38
C ALA A 30 6.78 -4.06 -2.46
N ALA A 31 6.82 -3.62 -3.71
CA ALA A 31 7.30 -4.39 -4.86
C ALA A 31 8.36 -3.55 -5.60
N PRO A 32 9.60 -3.47 -5.08
CA PRO A 32 10.64 -2.55 -5.54
C PRO A 32 11.23 -2.90 -6.92
N GLU A 33 11.04 -4.14 -7.38
CA GLU A 33 11.60 -4.65 -8.64
C GLU A 33 10.60 -5.57 -9.33
N TYR A 34 9.35 -5.12 -9.50
CA TYR A 34 8.30 -5.98 -10.04
C TYR A 34 8.49 -6.20 -11.56
N MET A 35 8.36 -7.46 -12.01
CA MET A 35 8.68 -7.85 -13.39
C MET A 35 7.49 -8.41 -14.19
N GLU A 36 6.44 -8.88 -13.49
CA GLU A 36 5.35 -9.63 -14.12
C GLU A 36 3.97 -9.03 -13.83
N GLN A 37 3.00 -9.32 -14.70
CA GLN A 37 1.61 -8.86 -14.57
C GLN A 37 0.96 -9.27 -13.25
N LYS A 38 1.37 -10.41 -12.68
CA LYS A 38 0.88 -10.87 -11.37
C LYS A 38 1.19 -9.86 -10.25
N ALA A 39 2.39 -9.28 -10.24
CA ALA A 39 2.74 -8.29 -9.23
C ALA A 39 1.94 -6.98 -9.37
N THR A 40 1.48 -6.63 -10.57
CA THR A 40 0.52 -5.53 -10.76
C THR A 40 -0.81 -5.84 -10.06
N ILE A 41 -1.31 -7.07 -10.19
CA ILE A 41 -2.55 -7.49 -9.49
C ILE A 41 -2.36 -7.50 -7.97
N ASP A 42 -1.22 -7.98 -7.46
CA ASP A 42 -0.92 -7.95 -6.04
C ASP A 42 -0.85 -6.50 -5.49
N ALA A 43 -0.31 -5.56 -6.27
CA ALA A 43 -0.31 -4.14 -5.90
C ALA A 43 -1.72 -3.55 -5.85
N ILE A 44 -2.58 -3.83 -6.83
CA ILE A 44 -3.98 -3.40 -6.82
C ILE A 44 -4.74 -4.04 -5.65
N PHE A 45 -4.46 -5.30 -5.33
CA PHE A 45 -5.03 -5.97 -4.16
C PHE A 45 -4.62 -5.29 -2.85
N ALA A 46 -3.34 -4.90 -2.70
CA ALA A 46 -2.88 -4.15 -1.53
C ALA A 46 -3.55 -2.78 -1.40
N LEU A 47 -3.75 -2.06 -2.51
CA LEU A 47 -4.52 -0.80 -2.53
C LEU A 47 -5.98 -1.02 -2.11
N ALA A 48 -6.61 -2.11 -2.57
CA ALA A 48 -7.97 -2.45 -2.19
C ALA A 48 -8.12 -2.79 -0.69
N LEU A 49 -7.08 -3.38 -0.08
CA LEU A 49 -6.99 -3.58 1.37
C LEU A 49 -6.72 -2.28 2.15
N GLY A 50 -6.45 -1.18 1.46
CA GLY A 50 -6.20 0.12 2.06
C GLY A 50 -4.75 0.35 2.48
N LEU A 51 -3.80 -0.38 1.89
CA LEU A 51 -2.38 -0.27 2.22
C LEU A 51 -1.68 0.81 1.40
N TYR A 52 -0.72 1.48 2.03
CA TYR A 52 0.33 2.18 1.29
C TYR A 52 1.14 1.16 0.51
N THR A 53 1.23 1.33 -0.80
CA THR A 53 1.83 0.36 -1.71
C THR A 53 2.90 1.04 -2.55
N TYR A 54 4.15 0.67 -2.35
CA TYR A 54 5.28 1.11 -3.17
C TYR A 54 5.53 0.11 -4.30
N VAL A 55 5.64 0.60 -5.54
CA VAL A 55 6.00 -0.22 -6.71
C VAL A 55 7.06 0.46 -7.56
N ASN A 56 8.02 -0.31 -8.03
CA ASN A 56 9.03 0.11 -9.00
C ASN A 56 9.42 -1.14 -9.85
N PRO A 57 9.66 -1.06 -11.17
CA PRO A 57 9.51 0.08 -12.09
C PRO A 57 8.12 0.73 -12.06
N VAL A 58 7.99 1.97 -12.54
CA VAL A 58 6.67 2.63 -12.67
C VAL A 58 5.76 1.77 -13.55
N PRO A 59 4.56 1.37 -13.09
CA PRO A 59 3.65 0.57 -13.88
C PRO A 59 3.22 1.27 -15.17
N THR A 60 2.83 0.50 -16.17
CA THR A 60 2.36 1.00 -17.47
C THR A 60 0.94 1.60 -17.40
N VAL A 61 0.72 2.54 -16.48
CA VAL A 61 -0.54 3.25 -16.22
C VAL A 61 -0.45 4.75 -16.57
N THR A 62 0.75 5.25 -16.88
CA THR A 62 1.02 6.69 -17.08
C THR A 62 0.30 7.31 -18.27
N GLY A 63 -0.18 6.50 -19.22
CA GLY A 63 -1.03 6.96 -20.33
C GLY A 63 -2.48 7.31 -19.95
N ALA A 64 -2.90 7.03 -18.71
CA ALA A 64 -4.26 7.27 -18.22
C ALA A 64 -4.22 8.25 -17.03
N PRO A 65 -4.29 9.58 -17.24
CA PRO A 65 -4.08 10.57 -16.19
C PRO A 65 -5.11 10.46 -15.04
N ASN A 66 -6.37 10.14 -15.35
CA ASN A 66 -7.39 9.92 -14.31
C ASN A 66 -7.10 8.68 -13.46
N LEU A 67 -6.55 7.61 -14.07
CA LEU A 67 -6.15 6.42 -13.33
C LEU A 67 -4.93 6.70 -12.45
N VAL A 68 -3.93 7.42 -12.96
CA VAL A 68 -2.77 7.84 -12.16
C VAL A 68 -3.22 8.67 -10.97
N LYS A 69 -4.10 9.66 -11.19
CA LYS A 69 -4.67 10.48 -10.12
C LYS A 69 -5.42 9.63 -9.11
N LEU A 70 -6.27 8.71 -9.58
CA LEU A 70 -6.99 7.78 -8.72
C LEU A 70 -6.02 7.01 -7.82
N LEU A 71 -5.03 6.32 -8.39
CA LEU A 71 -4.15 5.43 -7.63
C LEU A 71 -3.19 6.19 -6.69
N THR A 72 -2.74 7.39 -7.07
CA THR A 72 -1.67 8.12 -6.35
C THR A 72 -2.19 9.23 -5.44
N GLN A 73 -3.46 9.65 -5.56
CA GLN A 73 -4.01 10.79 -4.82
C GLN A 73 -5.39 10.52 -4.23
N ASP A 74 -6.33 9.98 -5.03
CA ASP A 74 -7.73 9.88 -4.62
C ASP A 74 -8.06 8.55 -3.90
N CYS A 75 -7.26 7.49 -4.10
CA CYS A 75 -7.45 6.16 -3.50
C CYS A 75 -7.57 6.15 -1.97
N PRO A 76 -6.87 7.03 -1.21
CA PRO A 76 -7.05 7.14 0.23
C PRO A 76 -8.49 7.41 0.67
N GLU A 77 -9.27 8.15 -0.14
CA GLU A 77 -10.67 8.48 0.15
C GLU A 77 -11.62 7.30 -0.14
N VAL A 78 -11.18 6.35 -0.96
CA VAL A 78 -11.99 5.20 -1.38
C VAL A 78 -11.72 3.98 -0.50
N THR A 79 -10.44 3.64 -0.29
CA THR A 79 -10.02 2.43 0.43
C THR A 79 -9.07 2.69 1.58
N GLY A 80 -8.48 3.89 1.66
CA GLY A 80 -7.35 4.19 2.55
C GLY A 80 -5.98 3.88 1.96
N GLY A 81 -5.92 3.20 0.81
CA GLY A 81 -4.68 2.82 0.13
C GLY A 81 -4.12 3.94 -0.72
N ILE A 82 -2.82 3.88 -1.02
CA ILE A 82 -2.15 4.84 -1.89
C ILE A 82 -0.97 4.20 -2.62
N LEU A 83 -0.83 4.50 -3.91
CA LEU A 83 0.28 4.02 -4.72
C LEU A 83 1.43 5.03 -4.70
N ASN A 84 2.61 4.57 -4.32
CA ASN A 84 3.87 5.29 -4.50
C ASN A 84 4.68 4.64 -5.63
N VAL A 85 5.18 5.47 -6.55
CA VAL A 85 5.95 5.07 -7.73
C VAL A 85 7.30 5.81 -7.80
N ASP A 86 7.83 6.21 -6.64
CA ASP A 86 9.12 6.89 -6.56
C ASP A 86 10.22 6.01 -7.18
N LYS A 87 11.12 6.62 -7.94
CA LYS A 87 12.22 5.91 -8.59
C LYS A 87 13.45 5.85 -7.71
N ASP A 88 13.55 6.73 -6.72
CA ASP A 88 14.64 6.73 -5.75
C ASP A 88 14.28 5.78 -4.59
N PRO A 89 15.00 4.65 -4.43
CA PRO A 89 14.70 3.70 -3.37
C PRO A 89 14.90 4.28 -1.97
N VAL A 90 15.78 5.28 -1.80
CA VAL A 90 15.99 5.93 -0.49
C VAL A 90 14.77 6.76 -0.13
N GLN A 91 14.27 7.59 -1.05
CA GLN A 91 13.06 8.38 -0.84
C GLN A 91 11.83 7.48 -0.64
N ALA A 92 11.73 6.38 -1.38
CA ALA A 92 10.65 5.40 -1.21
C ALA A 92 10.65 4.79 0.20
N VAL A 93 11.82 4.40 0.73
CA VAL A 93 11.96 3.87 2.09
C VAL A 93 11.62 4.92 3.15
N GLU A 94 12.11 6.15 2.99
CA GLU A 94 11.76 7.25 3.89
C GLU A 94 10.25 7.51 3.91
N ALA A 95 9.59 7.50 2.74
CA ALA A 95 8.15 7.69 2.63
C ALA A 95 7.37 6.53 3.29
N MET A 96 7.81 5.28 3.10
CA MET A 96 7.22 4.12 3.77
C MET A 96 7.36 4.21 5.30
N LEU A 97 8.55 4.56 5.79
CA LEU A 97 8.79 4.73 7.23
C LEU A 97 7.91 5.85 7.81
N ASN A 98 7.85 6.99 7.14
CA ASN A 98 6.99 8.10 7.54
C ASN A 98 5.51 7.71 7.58
N HIS A 99 5.05 6.89 6.64
CA HIS A 99 3.68 6.36 6.65
C HIS A 99 3.43 5.47 7.88
N ILE A 100 4.32 4.50 8.13
CA ILE A 100 4.26 3.59 9.28
C ILE A 100 4.24 4.39 10.58
N GLU A 101 5.18 5.32 10.78
CA GLU A 101 5.26 6.16 11.97
C GLU A 101 4.04 7.07 12.14
N GLY A 102 3.47 7.57 11.04
CA GLY A 102 2.22 8.32 11.06
C GLY A 102 1.04 7.48 11.57
N LYS A 103 0.95 6.22 11.14
CA LYS A 103 -0.08 5.28 11.61
C LYS A 103 0.12 4.87 13.06
N ARG A 104 1.37 4.58 13.46
CA ARG A 104 1.75 4.31 14.86
C ARG A 104 1.30 5.42 15.82
N LYS A 105 1.64 6.67 15.50
CA LYS A 105 1.24 7.85 16.30
C LYS A 105 -0.28 7.96 16.44
N LYS A 106 -1.05 7.70 15.37
CA LYS A 106 -2.52 7.72 15.41
C LYS A 106 -3.11 6.63 16.31
N LEU A 107 -2.42 5.50 16.42
CA LEU A 107 -2.79 4.40 17.32
C LEU A 107 -2.26 4.57 18.75
N GLY A 108 -1.47 5.62 19.02
CA GLY A 108 -0.89 5.88 20.34
C GLY A 108 0.33 5.01 20.67
N ILE A 109 1.07 4.53 19.66
CA ILE A 109 2.30 3.72 19.79
C ILE A 109 3.51 4.37 19.11
#